data_AF-A0A968S0L8-F1
#
_entry.id   AF-A0A968S0L8-F1
#
_cell.length_a   1.000
_cell.length_b   1.000
_cell.length_c   1.000
_cell.angle_alpha   90.00
_cell.angle_beta   90.00
_cell.angle_gamma   90.00
#
_symmetry.space_group_name_H-M   'P 1'
#
loop_
_entity.id
_entity.type
_entity.pdbx_description
1 polymer ?
#
loop_
_entity_poly.entity_id
_entity_poly.type
_entity_poly.pdbx_seq_one_letter_code
_entity_poly.pdbx_strand_id
1 'polypeptide(L)'
;MDKLVSEIKTRFAQVGDHRGKNVVFKLHDVLMSGYAMFSLKYPSLLDFGQRNMAEEQNIYRLFGVNKVCSDTQFRTILDEVEPSSIYGILPDMVKLLSEKGGLEGYEVLGDYKVASIDGVEFFQQQDGCQKNDCELNAAKRLKAQLKKDYPKEKFIVVEDALYGTAPNIEQTLANEWGYVINVKSGSHSTLFRYFEQRRANNQLDDYVFKDAKGTTHRFYWMNNVALNGCSTIRTNFLYYEEQDNKGNLQVFSWITSFTIRKQNVNTLMRIGRARWKIENETFNTLKNQGYHFEHNYGHGYKHLCNILALLMLLAFLIDQIVQAADKIFIRIETKIKTKIRLWTDMQALFRTTVFNSFLELFTKIAFLHRIKLE
;
A
#
# COMPACT_ATOMS: atom_id res chain seq x y z
N MET A 1 -8.53 18.25 3.15
CA MET A 1 -9.53 17.17 3.28
C MET A 1 -10.85 17.49 2.55
N ASP A 2 -11.49 18.64 2.79
CA ASP A 2 -12.82 18.96 2.22
C ASP A 2 -12.93 18.77 0.69
N LYS A 3 -11.96 19.28 -0.06
CA LYS A 3 -11.92 19.13 -1.53
C LYS A 3 -11.82 17.66 -1.98
N LEU A 4 -11.05 16.84 -1.25
CA LEU A 4 -10.89 15.42 -1.55
C LEU A 4 -12.18 14.65 -1.30
N VAL A 5 -12.87 14.93 -0.20
CA VAL A 5 -14.16 14.31 0.12
C VAL A 5 -15.24 14.71 -0.88
N SER A 6 -15.25 15.97 -1.32
CA SER A 6 -16.14 16.47 -2.39
C SER A 6 -15.89 15.77 -3.73
N GLU A 7 -14.62 15.54 -4.09
CA GLU A 7 -14.24 14.80 -5.28
C GLU A 7 -14.71 13.35 -5.22
N ILE A 8 -14.46 12.65 -4.10
CA ILE A 8 -14.92 11.26 -3.90
C ILE A 8 -16.44 11.17 -3.99
N LYS A 9 -17.17 12.10 -3.38
CA LYS A 9 -18.64 12.15 -3.49
C LYS A 9 -19.09 12.29 -4.94
N THR A 10 -18.43 13.14 -5.72
CA THR A 10 -18.73 13.34 -7.14
C THR A 10 -18.49 12.05 -7.93
N ARG A 11 -17.39 11.34 -7.65
CA ARG A 11 -17.06 10.06 -8.29
C ARG A 11 -18.05 8.96 -7.90
N PHE A 12 -18.45 8.87 -6.64
CA PHE A 12 -19.48 7.91 -6.20
C PHE A 12 -20.86 8.19 -6.78
N ALA A 13 -21.18 9.45 -7.09
CA ALA A 13 -22.42 9.80 -7.78
C ALA A 13 -22.45 9.31 -9.25
N GLN A 14 -21.30 8.99 -9.85
CA GLN A 14 -21.19 8.44 -11.21
C GLN A 14 -21.27 6.91 -11.23
N VAL A 15 -21.21 6.24 -10.08
CA VAL A 15 -21.37 4.79 -9.99
C VAL A 15 -22.82 4.43 -10.29
N GLY A 16 -23.03 3.54 -11.27
CA GLY A 16 -24.36 3.10 -11.67
C GLY A 16 -25.10 2.39 -10.52
N ASP A 17 -26.32 2.86 -10.22
CA ASP A 17 -27.18 2.18 -9.25
C ASP A 17 -27.83 0.95 -9.93
N HIS A 18 -27.48 -0.25 -9.46
CA HIS A 18 -28.01 -1.52 -9.97
C HIS A 18 -29.48 -1.74 -9.59
N ARG A 19 -30.05 -0.89 -8.71
CA ARG A 19 -31.42 -1.00 -8.20
C ARG A 19 -32.38 -0.12 -9.01
N GLY A 20 -33.68 -0.33 -8.83
CA GLY A 20 -34.73 0.46 -9.48
C GLY A 20 -34.76 1.94 -9.04
N LYS A 21 -35.55 2.77 -9.73
CA LYS A 21 -35.62 4.23 -9.48
C LYS A 21 -36.17 4.63 -8.10
N ASN A 22 -36.99 3.78 -7.48
CA ASN A 22 -37.65 4.07 -6.20
C ASN A 22 -36.83 3.55 -5.00
N VAL A 23 -35.62 4.07 -4.82
CA VAL A 23 -34.76 3.74 -3.68
C VAL A 23 -34.87 4.77 -2.56
N VAL A 24 -34.93 4.28 -1.32
CA VAL A 24 -34.92 5.12 -0.11
C VAL A 24 -33.52 5.68 0.18
N PHE A 25 -32.48 4.91 -0.15
CA PHE A 25 -31.07 5.28 0.05
C PHE A 25 -30.36 5.26 -1.29
N LYS A 26 -29.88 6.42 -1.73
CA LYS A 26 -29.13 6.56 -2.98
C LYS A 26 -27.79 5.82 -2.86
N LEU A 27 -27.35 5.14 -3.92
CA LEU A 27 -26.10 4.36 -3.86
C LEU A 27 -24.89 5.20 -3.42
N HIS A 28 -24.78 6.45 -3.91
CA HIS A 28 -23.67 7.31 -3.50
C HIS A 28 -23.69 7.65 -1.99
N ASP A 29 -24.86 7.77 -1.36
CA ASP A 29 -24.96 8.00 0.09
C ASP A 29 -24.51 6.76 0.87
N VAL A 30 -24.77 5.55 0.34
CA VAL A 30 -24.29 4.28 0.92
C VAL A 30 -22.78 4.16 0.77
N LEU A 31 -22.22 4.43 -0.42
CA LEU A 31 -20.77 4.43 -0.66
C LEU A 31 -20.05 5.46 0.21
N MET A 32 -20.59 6.68 0.30
CA MET A 32 -20.06 7.73 1.17
C MET A 32 -20.18 7.37 2.65
N SER A 33 -21.21 6.64 3.07
CA SER A 33 -21.31 6.13 4.44
C SER A 33 -20.18 5.14 4.74
N GLY A 34 -19.85 4.25 3.80
CA GLY A 34 -18.74 3.30 3.94
C GLY A 34 -17.38 4.00 3.95
N TYR A 35 -17.18 4.97 3.06
CA TYR A 35 -15.99 5.82 3.08
C TYR A 35 -15.88 6.60 4.40
N ALA A 36 -16.96 7.21 4.89
CA ALA A 36 -16.98 7.96 6.15
C ALA A 36 -16.61 7.08 7.34
N MET A 37 -17.14 5.85 7.39
CA MET A 37 -16.82 4.86 8.42
C MET A 37 -15.29 4.62 8.51
N PHE A 38 -14.64 4.35 7.37
CA PHE A 38 -13.18 4.10 7.34
C PHE A 38 -12.35 5.37 7.50
N SER A 39 -12.81 6.51 6.96
CA SER A 39 -12.16 7.81 7.13
C SER A 39 -12.12 8.21 8.60
N LEU A 40 -13.22 7.98 9.32
CA LEU A 40 -13.34 8.25 10.76
C LEU A 40 -12.83 7.11 11.64
N LYS A 41 -12.28 6.02 11.09
CA LYS A 41 -11.65 4.92 11.85
C LYS A 41 -12.62 4.16 12.76
N TYR A 42 -13.88 4.01 12.35
CA TYR A 42 -14.84 3.20 13.11
C TYR A 42 -14.49 1.70 12.97
N PRO A 43 -14.45 0.94 14.08
CA PRO A 43 -14.05 -0.46 14.05
C PRO A 43 -15.15 -1.39 13.51
N SER A 44 -16.41 -0.94 13.43
CA SER A 44 -17.51 -1.73 12.88
C SER A 44 -18.65 -0.86 12.33
N LEU A 45 -19.52 -1.46 11.51
CA LEU A 45 -20.77 -0.85 11.05
C LEU A 45 -21.75 -0.58 12.20
N LEU A 46 -21.71 -1.41 13.25
CA LEU A 46 -22.54 -1.22 14.44
C LEU A 46 -22.14 0.06 15.19
N ASP A 47 -20.84 0.27 15.40
CA ASP A 47 -20.32 1.47 16.06
C ASP A 47 -20.59 2.72 15.23
N PHE A 48 -20.50 2.62 13.91
CA PHE A 48 -20.86 3.71 13.00
C PHE A 48 -22.38 3.96 12.96
N GLY A 49 -23.19 2.95 13.28
CA GLY A 49 -24.64 3.01 13.38
C GLY A 49 -25.16 3.78 14.59
N GLN A 50 -24.44 3.75 15.71
CA GLN A 50 -24.81 4.40 16.98
C GLN A 50 -24.43 5.88 16.96
N ARG A 51 -25.22 6.70 16.28
CA ARG A 51 -24.95 8.13 16.11
C ARG A 51 -25.76 9.00 17.04
N ASN A 52 -25.11 9.99 17.63
CA ASN A 52 -25.80 11.10 18.27
C ASN A 52 -26.08 12.25 17.27
N MET A 53 -26.81 13.26 17.73
CA MET A 53 -27.23 14.40 16.90
C MET A 53 -26.05 15.14 16.24
N ALA A 54 -24.89 15.26 16.92
CA ALA A 54 -23.74 15.94 16.36
C ALA A 54 -23.09 15.11 15.23
N GLU A 55 -22.97 13.80 15.42
CA GLU A 55 -22.44 12.89 14.38
C GLU A 55 -23.30 12.88 13.13
N GLU A 56 -24.62 12.83 13.27
CA GLU A 56 -25.54 12.87 12.13
C GLU A 56 -25.39 14.17 11.33
N GLN A 57 -25.30 15.31 12.03
CA GLN A 57 -25.07 16.60 11.38
C GLN A 57 -23.68 16.66 10.71
N ASN A 58 -22.64 16.11 11.33
CA ASN A 58 -21.30 16.09 10.75
C ASN A 58 -21.19 15.16 9.54
N ILE A 59 -21.84 13.99 9.57
CA ILE A 59 -21.92 13.08 8.43
C ILE A 59 -22.62 13.76 7.25
N TYR A 60 -23.70 14.49 7.53
CA TYR A 60 -24.37 15.30 6.51
C TYR A 60 -23.48 16.44 5.98
N ARG A 61 -22.89 17.25 6.86
CA ARG A 61 -22.13 18.45 6.46
C ARG A 61 -20.78 18.13 5.81
N LEU A 62 -20.02 17.21 6.39
CA LEU A 62 -18.64 16.93 5.99
C LEU A 62 -18.54 15.87 4.90
N PHE A 63 -19.40 14.85 4.94
CA PHE A 63 -19.41 13.75 3.96
C PHE A 63 -20.56 13.87 2.96
N GLY A 64 -21.53 14.76 3.19
CA GLY A 64 -22.62 14.99 2.26
C GLY A 64 -23.64 13.86 2.21
N VAL A 65 -23.70 13.01 3.25
CA VAL A 65 -24.61 11.85 3.33
C VAL A 65 -25.94 12.30 3.92
N ASN A 66 -27.01 12.24 3.12
CA ASN A 66 -28.33 12.70 3.56
C ASN A 66 -29.01 11.72 4.52
N LYS A 67 -28.83 10.42 4.27
CA LYS A 67 -29.48 9.37 5.03
C LYS A 67 -28.57 8.15 5.09
N VAL A 68 -28.19 7.76 6.31
CA VAL A 68 -27.42 6.53 6.54
C VAL A 68 -28.39 5.35 6.65
N CYS A 69 -28.11 4.25 5.96
CA CYS A 69 -28.92 3.03 6.00
C CYS A 69 -28.57 2.13 7.20
N SER A 70 -29.39 1.10 7.44
CA SER A 70 -29.06 0.07 8.42
C SER A 70 -27.88 -0.79 7.95
N ASP A 71 -27.24 -1.51 8.87
CA ASP A 71 -26.14 -2.44 8.55
C ASP A 71 -26.58 -3.47 7.48
N THR A 72 -27.72 -4.13 7.67
CA THR A 72 -28.24 -5.11 6.71
C THR A 72 -28.42 -4.53 5.30
N GLN A 73 -28.98 -3.32 5.21
CA GLN A 73 -29.17 -2.66 3.91
C GLN A 73 -27.84 -2.26 3.29
N PHE A 74 -26.92 -1.72 4.11
CA PHE A 74 -25.58 -1.33 3.68
C PHE A 74 -24.85 -2.50 3.02
N ARG A 75 -24.81 -3.66 3.70
CA ARG A 75 -24.17 -4.87 3.17
C ARG A 75 -24.83 -5.35 1.88
N THR A 76 -26.16 -5.44 1.87
CA THR A 76 -26.92 -5.93 0.71
C THR A 76 -26.69 -5.06 -0.52
N ILE A 77 -26.67 -3.73 -0.35
CA ILE A 77 -26.49 -2.79 -1.46
C ILE A 77 -25.04 -2.83 -1.97
N LEU A 78 -24.05 -2.83 -1.08
CA LEU A 78 -22.66 -2.80 -1.51
C LEU A 78 -22.16 -4.12 -2.07
N ASP A 79 -22.78 -5.25 -1.72
CA ASP A 79 -22.38 -6.56 -2.24
C ASP A 79 -22.59 -6.70 -3.75
N GLU A 80 -23.53 -5.95 -4.32
CA GLU A 80 -23.85 -5.92 -5.75
C GLU A 80 -23.06 -4.84 -6.52
N VAL A 81 -22.18 -4.09 -5.85
CA VAL A 81 -21.35 -3.07 -6.51
C VAL A 81 -20.10 -3.71 -7.10
N GLU A 82 -19.89 -3.50 -8.40
CA GLU A 82 -18.68 -3.95 -9.10
C GLU A 82 -17.43 -3.22 -8.58
N PRO A 83 -16.39 -3.92 -8.08
CA PRO A 83 -15.18 -3.29 -7.54
C PRO A 83 -14.46 -2.34 -8.52
N SER A 84 -14.52 -2.65 -9.81
CA SER A 84 -13.93 -1.84 -10.88
C SER A 84 -14.48 -0.40 -10.93
N SER A 85 -15.72 -0.19 -10.47
CA SER A 85 -16.36 1.13 -10.41
C SER A 85 -15.72 2.06 -9.38
N ILE A 86 -15.09 1.52 -8.34
CA ILE A 86 -14.36 2.28 -7.31
C ILE A 86 -12.87 2.31 -7.63
N TYR A 87 -12.32 1.21 -8.15
CA TYR A 87 -10.89 1.07 -8.43
C TYR A 87 -10.35 2.20 -9.31
N GLY A 88 -11.13 2.66 -10.30
CA GLY A 88 -10.76 3.76 -11.19
C GLY A 88 -10.54 5.12 -10.52
N ILE A 89 -10.85 5.27 -9.23
CA ILE A 89 -10.56 6.49 -8.44
C ILE A 89 -9.09 6.50 -7.97
N LEU A 90 -8.51 5.32 -7.70
CA LEU A 90 -7.20 5.20 -7.07
C LEU A 90 -6.07 5.83 -7.91
N PRO A 91 -5.98 5.63 -9.24
CA PRO A 91 -4.89 6.21 -10.03
C PRO A 91 -4.80 7.73 -9.95
N ASP A 92 -5.95 8.42 -9.98
CA ASP A 92 -6.00 9.88 -9.86
C ASP A 92 -5.53 10.35 -8.48
N MET A 93 -5.91 9.62 -7.42
CA MET A 93 -5.50 9.94 -6.06
C MET A 93 -4.01 9.66 -5.82
N VAL A 94 -3.46 8.58 -6.38
CA VAL A 94 -2.01 8.30 -6.34
C VAL A 94 -1.22 9.36 -7.11
N LYS A 95 -1.72 9.78 -8.28
CA LYS A 95 -1.12 10.88 -9.03
C LYS A 95 -1.10 12.17 -8.20
N LEU A 96 -2.22 12.50 -7.54
CA LEU A 96 -2.29 13.66 -6.65
C LEU A 96 -1.30 13.52 -5.48
N LEU A 97 -1.17 12.35 -4.87
CA LEU A 97 -0.18 12.10 -3.82
C LEU A 97 1.24 12.37 -4.33
N SER A 98 1.57 11.91 -5.54
CA SER A 98 2.85 12.18 -6.19
C SER A 98 3.10 13.66 -6.40
N GLU A 99 2.10 14.41 -6.91
CA GLU A 99 2.18 15.86 -7.13
C GLU A 99 2.33 16.67 -5.84
N LYS A 100 1.95 16.09 -4.69
CA LYS A 100 2.12 16.67 -3.36
C LYS A 100 3.40 16.22 -2.64
N GLY A 101 4.31 15.55 -3.35
CA GLY A 101 5.59 15.10 -2.81
C GLY A 101 5.48 13.85 -1.94
N GLY A 102 4.31 13.22 -1.84
CA GLY A 102 4.08 12.05 -1.00
C GLY A 102 4.85 10.79 -1.44
N LEU A 103 5.38 10.79 -2.67
CA LEU A 103 6.14 9.66 -3.24
C LEU A 103 7.64 9.96 -3.43
N GLU A 104 8.15 11.14 -3.07
CA GLU A 104 9.56 11.52 -3.29
C GLU A 104 10.54 10.55 -2.62
N GLY A 105 10.19 10.03 -1.44
CA GLY A 105 11.00 9.06 -0.70
C GLY A 105 11.10 7.67 -1.35
N TYR A 106 10.37 7.43 -2.44
CA TYR A 106 10.37 6.16 -3.17
C TYR A 106 11.24 6.18 -4.44
N GLU A 107 11.74 7.36 -4.84
CA GLU A 107 12.60 7.52 -6.01
C GLU A 107 14.05 7.09 -5.71
N VAL A 108 14.59 6.19 -6.53
CA VAL A 108 15.94 5.65 -6.40
C VAL A 108 16.56 5.41 -7.78
N LEU A 109 17.89 5.33 -7.83
CA LEU A 109 18.62 4.97 -9.06
C LEU A 109 18.21 5.79 -10.31
N GLY A 110 17.95 7.09 -10.13
CA GLY A 110 17.45 7.96 -11.18
C GLY A 110 15.95 8.23 -10.98
N ASP A 111 15.16 7.89 -11.99
CA ASP A 111 13.70 8.12 -12.07
C ASP A 111 12.87 6.87 -11.72
N TYR A 112 13.47 5.86 -11.10
CA TYR A 112 12.75 4.65 -10.70
C TYR A 112 12.05 4.82 -9.36
N LYS A 113 10.79 4.39 -9.26
CA LYS A 113 10.03 4.29 -8.00
C LYS A 113 10.04 2.86 -7.46
N VAL A 114 10.40 2.68 -6.20
CA VAL A 114 10.35 1.36 -5.55
C VAL A 114 8.91 0.97 -5.27
N ALA A 115 8.48 -0.19 -5.76
CA ALA A 115 7.15 -0.74 -5.52
C ALA A 115 7.26 -2.21 -5.11
N SER A 116 6.64 -2.59 -3.99
CA SER A 116 6.56 -4.00 -3.61
C SER A 116 5.32 -4.62 -4.22
N ILE A 117 5.49 -5.73 -4.91
CA ILE A 117 4.40 -6.44 -5.61
C ILE A 117 4.42 -7.90 -5.16
N ASP A 118 3.92 -8.14 -3.96
CA ASP A 118 3.81 -9.48 -3.36
C ASP A 118 2.34 -9.93 -3.35
N GLY A 119 1.76 -10.13 -4.54
CA GLY A 119 0.48 -10.84 -4.70
C GLY A 119 -0.75 -10.14 -4.13
N VAL A 120 -0.95 -8.84 -4.39
CA VAL A 120 -2.10 -8.10 -3.85
C VAL A 120 -3.10 -7.72 -4.95
N GLU A 121 -3.94 -8.67 -5.33
CA GLU A 121 -5.17 -8.40 -6.08
C GLU A 121 -6.29 -9.29 -5.51
N PHE A 122 -7.55 -8.86 -5.63
CA PHE A 122 -8.68 -9.68 -5.18
C PHE A 122 -8.65 -11.03 -5.90
N PHE A 123 -8.80 -12.13 -5.14
CA PHE A 123 -8.96 -13.45 -5.73
C PHE A 123 -10.20 -13.45 -6.63
N GLN A 124 -9.99 -13.58 -7.93
CA GLN A 124 -11.06 -13.74 -8.91
C GLN A 124 -11.10 -15.20 -9.35
N GLN A 125 -12.29 -15.80 -9.31
CA GLN A 125 -12.52 -17.10 -9.93
C GLN A 125 -12.49 -16.87 -11.45
N GLN A 126 -11.44 -17.33 -12.13
CA GLN A 126 -11.38 -17.25 -13.59
C GLN A 126 -12.25 -18.35 -14.21
N ASP A 127 -13.03 -17.99 -15.22
CA ASP A 127 -13.86 -18.93 -15.97
C ASP A 127 -13.04 -20.15 -16.43
N GLY A 128 -13.47 -21.34 -16.03
CA GLY A 128 -12.87 -22.61 -16.44
C GLY A 128 -11.75 -23.16 -15.53
N CYS A 129 -11.41 -22.50 -14.42
CA CYS A 129 -10.41 -23.02 -13.47
C CYS A 129 -11.03 -23.31 -12.08
N GLN A 130 -11.00 -24.59 -11.67
CA GLN A 130 -11.47 -25.03 -10.33
C GLN A 130 -10.55 -24.59 -9.17
N LYS A 131 -9.36 -24.05 -9.48
CA LYS A 131 -8.34 -23.71 -8.47
C LYS A 131 -8.35 -22.20 -8.23
N ASN A 132 -8.42 -21.80 -6.96
CA ASN A 132 -8.24 -20.40 -6.55
C ASN A 132 -6.97 -19.83 -7.18
N ASP A 133 -7.07 -18.59 -7.63
CA ASP A 133 -6.00 -17.84 -8.26
C ASP A 133 -4.71 -17.84 -7.40
N CYS A 134 -3.53 -17.97 -8.01
CA CYS A 134 -2.27 -18.01 -7.28
C CYS A 134 -1.62 -16.62 -7.21
N GLU A 135 -0.81 -16.37 -6.19
CA GLU A 135 -0.15 -15.08 -5.95
C GLU A 135 0.63 -14.56 -7.18
N LEU A 136 1.24 -15.48 -7.95
CA LEU A 136 1.94 -15.17 -9.21
C LEU A 136 1.01 -14.63 -10.29
N ASN A 137 -0.20 -15.19 -10.43
CA ASN A 137 -1.18 -14.72 -11.41
C ASN A 137 -1.78 -13.37 -11.00
N ALA A 138 -2.04 -13.16 -9.70
CA ALA A 138 -2.45 -11.88 -9.15
C ALA A 138 -1.40 -10.80 -9.39
N ALA A 139 -0.12 -11.08 -9.10
CA ALA A 139 0.97 -10.15 -9.40
C ALA A 139 1.08 -9.86 -10.91
N LYS A 140 0.91 -10.87 -11.77
CA LYS A 140 0.92 -10.69 -13.23
C LYS A 140 -0.16 -9.70 -13.69
N ARG A 141 -1.39 -9.83 -13.19
CA ARG A 141 -2.50 -8.91 -13.51
C ARG A 141 -2.28 -7.52 -12.94
N LEU A 142 -1.83 -7.43 -11.69
CA LEU A 142 -1.49 -6.15 -11.06
C LEU A 142 -0.40 -5.40 -11.84
N LYS A 143 0.66 -6.07 -12.31
CA LYS A 143 1.70 -5.45 -13.15
C LYS A 143 1.14 -4.93 -14.47
N ALA A 144 0.23 -5.68 -15.10
CA ALA A 144 -0.42 -5.23 -16.33
C ALA A 144 -1.30 -3.99 -16.09
N GLN A 145 -2.06 -3.98 -14.99
CA GLN A 145 -2.91 -2.86 -14.59
C GLN A 145 -2.08 -1.62 -14.23
N LEU A 146 -1.00 -1.78 -13.47
CA LEU A 146 -0.07 -0.69 -13.13
C LEU A 146 0.59 -0.08 -14.38
N LYS A 147 0.98 -0.89 -15.37
CA LYS A 147 1.54 -0.35 -16.64
C LYS A 147 0.49 0.43 -17.43
N LYS A 148 -0.79 0.04 -17.36
CA LYS A 148 -1.90 0.77 -17.98
C LYS A 148 -2.18 2.10 -17.28
N ASP A 149 -2.25 2.09 -15.95
CA ASP A 149 -2.59 3.27 -15.16
C ASP A 149 -1.43 4.27 -15.06
N TYR A 150 -0.19 3.77 -15.10
CA TYR A 150 1.02 4.56 -14.95
C TYR A 150 2.04 4.29 -16.09
N PRO A 151 1.69 4.57 -17.36
CA PRO A 151 2.48 4.14 -18.51
C PRO A 151 3.88 4.78 -18.58
N LYS A 152 4.05 5.96 -17.97
CA LYS A 152 5.30 6.72 -17.93
C LYS A 152 6.17 6.38 -16.70
N GLU A 153 5.62 5.71 -15.70
CA GLU A 153 6.35 5.40 -14.47
C GLU A 153 7.27 4.19 -14.68
N LYS A 154 8.48 4.30 -14.12
CA LYS A 154 9.44 3.20 -14.06
C LYS A 154 9.47 2.66 -12.65
N PHE A 155 9.07 1.40 -12.47
CA PHE A 155 9.15 0.77 -11.17
C PHE A 155 10.43 -0.05 -11.00
N ILE A 156 10.94 -0.11 -9.76
CA ILE A 156 11.76 -1.23 -9.31
C ILE A 156 10.84 -2.11 -8.47
N VAL A 157 10.50 -3.25 -9.03
CA VAL A 157 9.65 -4.21 -8.35
C VAL A 157 10.46 -4.97 -7.30
N VAL A 158 10.01 -4.92 -6.05
CA VAL A 158 10.61 -5.62 -4.92
C VAL A 158 9.70 -6.76 -4.52
N GLU A 159 10.21 -7.98 -4.58
CA GLU A 159 9.38 -9.18 -4.40
C GLU A 159 10.09 -10.25 -3.55
N ASP A 160 9.31 -11.20 -3.06
CA ASP A 160 9.83 -12.37 -2.35
C ASP A 160 10.43 -13.44 -3.29
N ALA A 161 10.89 -14.55 -2.70
CA ALA A 161 11.57 -15.61 -3.45
C ALA A 161 10.66 -16.46 -4.34
N LEU A 162 9.33 -16.39 -4.18
CA LEU A 162 8.36 -17.04 -5.07
C LEU A 162 8.37 -16.40 -6.46
N TYR A 163 8.66 -15.10 -6.54
CA TYR A 163 8.64 -14.31 -7.77
C TYR A 163 9.94 -14.40 -8.59
N GLY A 164 10.96 -15.10 -8.10
CA GLY A 164 12.25 -15.34 -8.78
C GLY A 164 12.16 -16.28 -10.00
N THR A 165 11.10 -16.18 -10.79
CA THR A 165 10.84 -17.04 -11.95
C THR A 165 11.08 -16.30 -13.26
N ALA A 166 11.45 -17.04 -14.32
CA ALA A 166 11.68 -16.45 -15.63
C ALA A 166 10.45 -15.68 -16.17
N PRO A 167 9.20 -16.21 -16.12
CA PRO A 167 8.04 -15.48 -16.64
C PRO A 167 7.79 -14.14 -15.93
N ASN A 168 8.01 -14.09 -14.61
CA ASN A 168 7.82 -12.87 -13.83
C ASN A 168 8.89 -11.80 -14.15
N ILE A 169 10.15 -12.25 -14.30
CA ILE A 169 11.26 -11.37 -14.69
C ILE A 169 11.04 -10.84 -16.11
N GLU A 170 10.66 -11.70 -17.05
CA GLU A 170 10.37 -11.32 -18.44
C GLU A 170 9.27 -10.27 -18.52
N GLN A 171 8.16 -10.46 -17.79
CA GLN A 171 7.09 -9.46 -17.74
C GLN A 171 7.58 -8.13 -17.16
N THR A 172 8.36 -8.17 -16.09
CA THR A 172 8.89 -6.96 -15.44
C THR A 172 9.78 -6.18 -16.40
N LEU A 173 10.68 -6.86 -17.12
CA LEU A 173 11.55 -6.24 -18.11
C LEU A 173 10.77 -5.74 -19.33
N ALA A 174 9.74 -6.46 -19.78
CA ALA A 174 8.86 -6.02 -20.89
C ALA A 174 8.10 -4.72 -20.58
N ASN A 175 7.85 -4.44 -19.29
CA ASN A 175 7.27 -3.17 -18.85
C ASN A 175 8.29 -2.01 -18.77
N GLU A 176 9.56 -2.26 -19.10
CA GLU A 176 10.70 -1.34 -18.92
C GLU A 176 11.00 -1.04 -17.44
N TRP A 177 10.63 -1.98 -16.56
CA TRP A 177 10.85 -1.87 -15.12
C TRP A 177 12.11 -2.63 -14.69
N GLY A 178 12.65 -2.23 -13.53
CA GLY A 178 13.70 -2.96 -12.84
C GLY A 178 13.15 -3.92 -11.79
N TYR A 179 14.00 -4.80 -11.27
CA TYR A 179 13.62 -5.67 -10.17
C TYR A 179 14.73 -5.85 -9.13
N VAL A 180 14.32 -6.09 -7.88
CA VAL A 180 15.15 -6.61 -6.79
C VAL A 180 14.33 -7.68 -6.06
N ILE A 181 14.58 -8.94 -6.40
CA ILE A 181 13.76 -10.07 -5.94
C ILE A 181 14.58 -10.90 -4.95
N ASN A 182 14.01 -11.25 -3.80
CA ASN A 182 14.67 -12.14 -2.85
C ASN A 182 14.95 -13.50 -3.48
N VAL A 183 16.04 -14.16 -3.10
CA VAL A 183 16.29 -15.56 -3.47
C VAL A 183 16.81 -16.34 -2.29
N LYS A 184 16.54 -17.65 -2.27
CA LYS A 184 16.96 -18.58 -1.21
C LYS A 184 17.58 -19.82 -1.83
N SER A 185 18.52 -20.43 -1.12
CA SER A 185 19.22 -21.65 -1.58
C SER A 185 18.26 -22.80 -1.91
N GLY A 186 17.16 -22.92 -1.16
CA GLY A 186 16.13 -23.94 -1.41
C GLY A 186 15.43 -23.78 -2.75
N SER A 187 15.04 -22.56 -3.13
CA SER A 187 14.30 -22.29 -4.39
C SER A 187 15.22 -22.02 -5.59
N HIS A 188 16.47 -21.60 -5.34
CA HIS A 188 17.43 -21.19 -6.37
C HIS A 188 18.78 -21.91 -6.24
N SER A 189 18.75 -23.22 -5.99
CA SER A 189 19.93 -24.04 -5.67
C SER A 189 21.06 -23.91 -6.69
N THR A 190 20.75 -23.79 -7.98
CA THR A 190 21.75 -23.61 -9.04
C THR A 190 22.53 -22.31 -8.88
N LEU A 191 21.86 -21.19 -8.60
CA LEU A 191 22.51 -19.90 -8.35
C LEU A 191 23.46 -19.98 -7.15
N PHE A 192 22.99 -20.55 -6.04
CA PHE A 192 23.79 -20.69 -4.83
C PHE A 192 24.98 -21.64 -5.02
N ARG A 193 24.82 -22.72 -5.78
CA ARG A 193 25.94 -23.60 -6.13
C ARG A 193 27.04 -22.86 -6.91
N TYR A 194 26.65 -22.04 -7.90
CA TYR A 194 27.62 -21.20 -8.62
C TYR A 194 28.29 -20.17 -7.71
N PHE A 195 27.51 -19.54 -6.82
CA PHE A 195 28.02 -18.60 -5.84
C PHE A 195 29.07 -19.24 -4.92
N GLU A 196 28.75 -20.36 -4.28
CA GLU A 196 29.67 -21.05 -3.36
C GLU A 196 30.94 -21.53 -4.07
N GLN A 197 30.82 -22.03 -5.30
CA GLN A 197 31.99 -22.43 -6.09
C GLN A 197 32.91 -21.23 -6.38
N ARG A 198 32.36 -20.08 -6.78
CA ARG A 198 33.17 -18.88 -7.01
C ARG A 198 33.72 -18.30 -5.71
N ARG A 199 32.97 -18.38 -4.61
CA ARG A 199 33.41 -17.96 -3.28
C ARG A 199 34.65 -18.75 -2.85
N ALA A 200 34.60 -20.08 -2.96
CA ALA A 200 35.72 -20.95 -2.62
C ALA A 200 36.98 -20.68 -3.44
N ASN A 201 36.81 -20.22 -4.68
CA ASN A 201 37.90 -19.91 -5.60
C ASN A 201 38.36 -18.44 -5.55
N ASN A 202 37.82 -17.60 -4.64
CA ASN A 202 38.06 -16.15 -4.60
C ASN A 202 37.77 -15.43 -5.94
N GLN A 203 36.67 -15.81 -6.60
CA GLN A 203 36.23 -15.30 -7.91
C GLN A 203 34.94 -14.45 -7.81
N LEU A 204 34.68 -13.89 -6.63
CA LEU A 204 33.55 -12.99 -6.40
C LEU A 204 34.06 -11.56 -6.31
N ASP A 205 33.29 -10.62 -6.85
CA ASP A 205 33.45 -9.24 -6.45
C ASP A 205 32.92 -9.09 -5.02
N ASP A 206 33.63 -8.33 -4.19
CA ASP A 206 33.25 -8.09 -2.80
C ASP A 206 33.40 -6.64 -2.37
N TYR A 207 32.70 -6.28 -1.29
CA TYR A 207 32.87 -5.01 -0.61
C TYR A 207 32.55 -5.16 0.86
N VAL A 208 33.40 -4.61 1.72
CA VAL A 208 33.20 -4.63 3.17
C VAL A 208 33.36 -3.23 3.75
N PHE A 209 32.46 -2.85 4.65
CA PHE A 209 32.64 -1.67 5.50
C PHE A 209 32.00 -1.89 6.88
N LYS A 210 32.37 -1.04 7.84
CA LYS A 210 31.79 -1.02 9.19
C LYS A 210 31.04 0.30 9.40
N ASP A 211 29.79 0.25 9.85
CA ASP A 211 29.00 1.44 10.10
C ASP A 211 29.37 2.12 11.44
N ALA A 212 28.79 3.29 11.70
CA ALA A 212 29.01 4.05 12.93
C ALA A 212 28.53 3.33 14.21
N LYS A 213 27.64 2.34 14.09
CA LYS A 213 27.16 1.51 15.21
C LYS A 213 28.07 0.30 15.48
N GLY A 214 29.08 0.11 14.63
CA GLY A 214 29.99 -1.01 14.67
C GLY A 214 29.47 -2.28 13.99
N THR A 215 28.38 -2.19 13.22
CA THR A 215 27.87 -3.27 12.37
C THR A 215 28.80 -3.46 11.19
N THR A 216 29.20 -4.71 10.91
CA THR A 216 29.99 -5.05 9.72
C THR A 216 29.07 -5.47 8.60
N HIS A 217 29.21 -4.83 7.45
CA HIS A 217 28.46 -5.08 6.23
C HIS A 217 29.39 -5.73 5.21
N ARG A 218 29.08 -6.96 4.77
CA ARG A 218 29.85 -7.65 3.72
C ARG A 218 28.94 -7.94 2.54
N PHE A 219 29.38 -7.56 1.36
CA PHE A 219 28.68 -7.79 0.11
C PHE A 219 29.53 -8.68 -0.77
N TYR A 220 28.88 -9.61 -1.45
CA TYR A 220 29.47 -10.40 -2.52
C TYR A 220 28.50 -10.42 -3.68
N TRP A 221 28.98 -10.32 -4.91
CA TRP A 221 28.08 -10.35 -6.07
C TRP A 221 28.67 -11.02 -7.29
N MET A 222 27.77 -11.39 -8.19
CA MET A 222 28.09 -11.89 -9.53
C MET A 222 27.16 -11.22 -10.52
N ASN A 223 27.72 -10.64 -11.58
CA ASN A 223 26.94 -10.08 -12.67
C ASN A 223 26.74 -11.09 -13.80
N ASN A 224 25.61 -10.97 -14.50
CA ASN A 224 25.29 -11.76 -15.67
C ASN A 224 25.48 -13.28 -15.43
N VAL A 225 24.69 -13.86 -14.53
CA VAL A 225 24.64 -15.30 -14.23
C VAL A 225 23.29 -15.90 -14.63
N ALA A 226 23.24 -17.20 -14.94
CA ALA A 226 21.98 -17.86 -15.25
C ALA A 226 21.09 -17.92 -14.01
N LEU A 227 19.81 -17.55 -14.15
CA LEU A 227 18.83 -17.62 -13.06
C LEU A 227 18.66 -19.05 -12.53
N ASN A 228 18.61 -20.01 -13.45
CA ASN A 228 18.52 -21.45 -13.16
C ASN A 228 19.10 -22.24 -14.34
N GLY A 229 19.12 -23.58 -14.23
CA GLY A 229 19.66 -24.45 -15.27
C GLY A 229 18.77 -24.62 -16.51
N CYS A 230 17.54 -24.09 -16.52
CA CYS A 230 16.53 -24.39 -17.53
C CYS A 230 16.10 -23.17 -18.37
N SER A 231 16.34 -21.95 -17.89
CA SER A 231 15.95 -20.70 -18.55
C SER A 231 17.14 -19.98 -19.18
N THR A 232 16.88 -19.20 -20.22
CA THR A 232 17.87 -18.34 -20.87
C THR A 232 18.11 -17.03 -20.11
N ILE A 233 17.29 -16.75 -19.08
CA ILE A 233 17.35 -15.51 -18.30
C ILE A 233 18.69 -15.39 -17.57
N ARG A 234 19.35 -14.26 -17.82
CA ARG A 234 20.55 -13.83 -17.12
C ARG A 234 20.18 -12.74 -16.12
N THR A 235 20.70 -12.83 -14.91
CA THR A 235 20.46 -11.89 -13.83
C THR A 235 21.76 -11.54 -13.12
N ASN A 236 21.73 -10.53 -12.26
CA ASN A 236 22.81 -10.26 -11.31
C ASN A 236 22.40 -10.79 -9.93
N PHE A 237 23.34 -11.37 -9.19
CA PHE A 237 23.12 -11.99 -7.88
C PHE A 237 23.89 -11.23 -6.82
N LEU A 238 23.19 -10.81 -5.75
CA LEU A 238 23.74 -10.12 -4.60
C LEU A 238 23.58 -10.99 -3.35
N TYR A 239 24.67 -11.20 -2.63
CA TYR A 239 24.71 -11.85 -1.33
C TYR A 239 25.22 -10.86 -0.28
N TYR A 240 24.51 -10.73 0.82
CA TYR A 240 24.77 -9.73 1.85
C TYR A 240 24.76 -10.35 3.24
N GLU A 241 25.81 -10.04 3.99
CA GLU A 241 26.00 -10.43 5.38
C GLU A 241 26.03 -9.17 6.25
N GLU A 242 25.17 -9.14 7.27
CA GLU A 242 25.13 -8.11 8.30
C GLU A 242 25.51 -8.73 9.63
N GLN A 243 26.61 -8.29 10.21
CA GLN A 243 27.08 -8.78 11.51
C GLN A 243 27.07 -7.64 12.52
N ASP A 244 26.24 -7.74 13.54
CA ASP A 244 26.16 -6.72 14.59
C ASP A 244 27.39 -6.73 15.52
N ASN A 245 27.48 -5.73 16.40
CA ASN A 245 28.57 -5.62 17.36
C ASN A 245 28.59 -6.71 18.45
N LYS A 246 27.54 -7.53 18.54
CA LYS A 246 27.44 -8.70 19.41
C LYS A 246 27.81 -10.00 18.69
N GLY A 247 28.09 -9.93 17.39
CA GLY A 247 28.45 -11.07 16.56
C GLY A 247 27.26 -11.78 15.90
N ASN A 248 26.02 -11.31 16.07
CA ASN A 248 24.86 -11.89 15.41
C ASN A 248 24.93 -11.64 13.90
N LEU A 249 24.82 -12.71 13.11
CA LEU A 249 24.91 -12.67 11.66
C LEU A 249 23.52 -12.83 11.04
N GLN A 250 23.14 -11.90 10.17
CA GLN A 250 22.00 -12.02 9.28
C GLN A 250 22.47 -12.08 7.84
N VAL A 251 21.80 -12.90 7.03
CA VAL A 251 22.13 -13.12 5.63
C VAL A 251 20.92 -12.84 4.76
N PHE A 252 21.14 -12.08 3.70
CA PHE A 252 20.15 -11.78 2.68
C PHE A 252 20.73 -12.03 1.30
N SER A 253 19.87 -12.37 0.35
CA SER A 253 20.29 -12.60 -1.03
C SER A 253 19.20 -12.17 -1.98
N TRP A 254 19.61 -11.50 -3.05
CA TRP A 254 18.71 -10.96 -4.06
C TRP A 254 19.22 -11.24 -5.45
N ILE A 255 18.30 -11.28 -6.40
CA ILE A 255 18.59 -11.12 -7.83
C ILE A 255 18.10 -9.74 -8.29
N THR A 256 18.79 -9.15 -9.26
CA THR A 256 18.42 -7.83 -9.78
C THR A 256 18.76 -7.65 -11.26
N SER A 257 17.94 -6.83 -11.94
CA SER A 257 18.19 -6.37 -13.32
C SER A 257 19.37 -5.41 -13.43
N PHE A 258 19.77 -4.76 -12.33
CA PHE A 258 20.84 -3.76 -12.34
C PHE A 258 22.21 -4.42 -12.21
N THR A 259 23.16 -4.02 -13.05
CA THR A 259 24.56 -4.43 -12.87
C THR A 259 25.06 -3.95 -11.51
N ILE A 260 25.50 -4.88 -10.69
CA ILE A 260 25.98 -4.63 -9.33
C ILE A 260 27.42 -4.14 -9.42
N ARG A 261 27.69 -3.04 -8.72
CA ARG A 261 29.02 -2.43 -8.58
C ARG A 261 29.18 -1.94 -7.15
N LYS A 262 30.42 -1.74 -6.72
CA LYS A 262 30.72 -1.17 -5.39
C LYS A 262 29.94 0.12 -5.10
N GLN A 263 29.69 0.96 -6.11
CA GLN A 263 29.00 2.24 -5.96
C GLN A 263 27.49 2.12 -5.71
N ASN A 264 26.83 1.05 -6.17
CA ASN A 264 25.37 0.91 -6.06
C ASN A 264 24.93 -0.24 -5.15
N VAL A 265 25.84 -1.11 -4.70
CA VAL A 265 25.52 -2.33 -3.93
C VAL A 265 24.78 -2.01 -2.62
N ASN A 266 25.16 -0.92 -1.94
CA ASN A 266 24.47 -0.47 -0.74
C ASN A 266 23.03 0.00 -1.06
N THR A 267 22.83 0.72 -2.17
CA THR A 267 21.50 1.15 -2.61
C THR A 267 20.62 -0.04 -2.96
N LEU A 268 21.14 -1.02 -3.70
CA LEU A 268 20.41 -2.25 -4.05
C LEU A 268 20.02 -3.07 -2.82
N MET A 269 20.91 -3.19 -1.83
CA MET A 269 20.60 -3.81 -0.55
C MET A 269 19.48 -3.05 0.17
N ARG A 270 19.54 -1.72 0.24
CA ARG A 270 18.48 -0.91 0.86
C ARG A 270 17.13 -1.08 0.17
N ILE A 271 17.11 -1.17 -1.16
CA ILE A 271 15.89 -1.47 -1.94
C ILE A 271 15.36 -2.86 -1.57
N GLY A 272 16.22 -3.90 -1.58
CA GLY A 272 15.83 -5.26 -1.22
C GLY A 272 15.31 -5.38 0.22
N ARG A 273 15.88 -4.60 1.15
CA ARG A 273 15.43 -4.51 2.56
C ARG A 273 14.16 -3.66 2.73
N ALA A 274 13.83 -2.79 1.78
CA ALA A 274 12.64 -1.93 1.87
C ALA A 274 11.33 -2.73 1.87
N ARG A 275 11.33 -3.98 1.37
CA ARG A 275 10.17 -4.89 1.49
C ARG A 275 9.67 -5.01 2.93
N TRP A 276 10.60 -5.14 3.89
CA TRP A 276 10.29 -5.24 5.32
C TRP A 276 9.63 -3.97 5.88
N LYS A 277 9.92 -2.80 5.29
CA LYS A 277 9.31 -1.53 5.68
C LYS A 277 7.81 -1.52 5.38
N ILE A 278 7.37 -2.18 4.31
CA ILE A 278 5.95 -2.25 3.94
C ILE A 278 5.17 -3.12 4.93
N GLU A 279 5.73 -4.27 5.31
CA GLU A 279 5.16 -5.14 6.36
C GLU A 279 5.03 -4.40 7.71
N ASN A 280 6.09 -3.69 8.12
CA ASN A 280 6.13 -3.09 9.46
C ASN A 280 5.56 -1.69 9.59
N GLU A 281 5.46 -0.94 8.50
CA GLU A 281 4.86 0.39 8.52
C GLU A 281 3.47 0.33 7.91
N THR A 282 3.34 0.02 6.62
CA THR A 282 2.05 0.10 5.93
C THR A 282 1.03 -0.90 6.47
N PHE A 283 1.36 -2.20 6.48
CA PHE A 283 0.43 -3.22 7.00
C PHE A 283 0.21 -3.05 8.49
N ASN A 284 1.25 -2.74 9.27
CA ASN A 284 1.09 -2.45 10.69
C ASN A 284 0.18 -1.23 10.94
N THR A 285 0.26 -0.18 10.13
CA THR A 285 -0.66 0.98 10.22
C THR A 285 -2.09 0.55 9.90
N LEU A 286 -2.29 -0.20 8.81
CA LEU A 286 -3.62 -0.70 8.42
C LEU A 286 -4.22 -1.63 9.49
N LYS A 287 -3.41 -2.46 10.14
CA LYS A 287 -3.85 -3.40 11.18
C LYS A 287 -4.06 -2.72 12.53
N ASN A 288 -3.07 -1.98 12.99
CA ASN A 288 -2.92 -1.59 14.39
C ASN A 288 -3.08 -0.09 14.65
N GLN A 289 -3.21 0.76 13.64
CA GLN A 289 -3.29 2.22 13.81
C GLN A 289 -4.63 2.82 13.36
N GLY A 290 -5.73 2.06 13.57
CA GLY A 290 -7.11 2.55 13.49
C GLY A 290 -7.87 2.20 12.20
N TYR A 291 -7.25 1.55 11.21
CA TYR A 291 -7.98 1.09 10.02
C TYR A 291 -8.58 -0.31 10.21
N HIS A 292 -8.10 -1.08 11.20
CA HIS A 292 -8.62 -2.39 11.59
C HIS A 292 -8.70 -3.38 10.42
N PHE A 293 -7.68 -3.42 9.55
CA PHE A 293 -7.68 -4.22 8.32
C PHE A 293 -7.87 -5.74 8.54
N GLU A 294 -7.55 -6.26 9.73
CA GLU A 294 -7.81 -7.67 10.10
C GLU A 294 -9.24 -7.92 10.62
N HIS A 295 -10.02 -6.86 10.86
CA HIS A 295 -11.38 -7.01 11.34
C HIS A 295 -12.32 -7.47 10.21
N ASN A 296 -13.21 -8.39 10.55
CA ASN A 296 -14.21 -8.87 9.61
C ASN A 296 -15.39 -7.91 9.54
N TYR A 297 -15.36 -7.01 8.55
CA TYR A 297 -16.48 -6.11 8.26
C TYR A 297 -17.62 -6.79 7.46
N GLY A 298 -17.46 -8.06 7.08
CA GLY A 298 -18.41 -8.84 6.29
C GLY A 298 -17.82 -9.37 4.99
N HIS A 299 -18.09 -10.65 4.68
CA HIS A 299 -17.68 -11.25 3.41
C HIS A 299 -18.65 -10.94 2.26
N GLY A 300 -19.95 -10.81 2.57
CA GLY A 300 -21.00 -10.76 1.55
C GLY A 300 -21.12 -12.09 0.80
N TYR A 301 -21.84 -12.08 -0.31
CA TYR A 301 -21.99 -13.21 -1.21
C TYR A 301 -21.30 -12.98 -2.56
N LYS A 302 -20.99 -11.72 -2.92
CA LYS A 302 -20.40 -11.35 -4.22
C LYS A 302 -19.16 -10.47 -4.09
N HIS A 303 -19.34 -9.19 -3.77
CA HIS A 303 -18.27 -8.18 -3.84
C HIS A 303 -18.07 -7.38 -2.55
N LEU A 304 -18.87 -7.62 -1.50
CA LEU A 304 -18.86 -6.78 -0.31
C LEU A 304 -17.47 -6.66 0.31
N CYS A 305 -16.74 -7.77 0.49
CA CYS A 305 -15.39 -7.73 1.05
C CYS A 305 -14.43 -6.87 0.21
N ASN A 306 -14.52 -6.97 -1.12
CA ASN A 306 -13.68 -6.20 -2.04
C ASN A 306 -14.03 -4.71 -1.99
N ILE A 307 -15.31 -4.38 -1.95
CA ILE A 307 -15.79 -2.99 -1.85
C ILE A 307 -15.36 -2.37 -0.51
N LEU A 308 -15.51 -3.09 0.60
CA LEU A 308 -15.07 -2.59 1.91
C LEU A 308 -13.56 -2.39 1.97
N ALA A 309 -12.77 -3.34 1.42
CA ALA A 309 -11.33 -3.19 1.31
C ALA A 309 -10.96 -1.96 0.45
N LEU A 310 -11.62 -1.76 -0.70
CA LEU A 310 -11.38 -0.59 -1.55
C LEU A 310 -11.73 0.73 -0.87
N LEU A 311 -12.86 0.81 -0.15
CA LEU A 311 -13.24 2.01 0.59
C LEU A 311 -12.25 2.31 1.72
N MET A 312 -11.74 1.28 2.41
CA MET A 312 -10.71 1.44 3.43
C MET A 312 -9.38 1.91 2.84
N LEU A 313 -8.93 1.30 1.73
CA LEU A 313 -7.70 1.70 1.03
C LEU A 313 -7.82 3.10 0.45
N LEU A 314 -9.00 3.50 -0.04
CA LEU A 314 -9.26 4.87 -0.47
C LEU A 314 -9.17 5.84 0.71
N ALA A 315 -9.78 5.52 1.87
CA ALA A 315 -9.64 6.35 3.07
C ALA A 315 -8.18 6.48 3.52
N PHE A 316 -7.42 5.38 3.51
CA PHE A 316 -5.98 5.38 3.81
C PHE A 316 -5.19 6.27 2.83
N LEU A 317 -5.46 6.16 1.53
CA LEU A 317 -4.80 6.97 0.49
C LEU A 317 -5.11 8.46 0.66
N ILE A 318 -6.35 8.81 0.95
CA ILE A 318 -6.72 10.21 1.25
C ILE A 318 -5.96 10.72 2.48
N ASP A 319 -5.84 9.91 3.53
CA ASP A 319 -5.07 10.30 4.71
C ASP A 319 -3.58 10.50 4.37
N GLN A 320 -3.00 9.71 3.46
CA GLN A 320 -1.64 9.93 2.95
C GLN A 320 -1.51 11.26 2.18
N ILE A 321 -2.49 11.61 1.34
CA ILE A 321 -2.51 12.89 0.63
C ILE A 321 -2.60 14.06 1.62
N VAL A 322 -3.45 13.95 2.64
CA VAL A 322 -3.56 14.96 3.70
C VAL A 322 -2.25 15.09 4.48
N GLN A 323 -1.61 13.97 4.83
CA GLN A 323 -0.29 13.95 5.49
C GLN A 323 0.80 14.62 4.65
N ALA A 324 0.74 14.51 3.31
CA ALA A 324 1.70 15.15 2.43
C ALA A 324 1.42 16.64 2.19
N ALA A 325 0.15 17.05 2.13
CA ALA A 325 -0.24 18.34 1.58
C ALA A 325 -0.83 19.35 2.59
N ASP A 326 -1.42 18.89 3.69
CA ASP A 326 -2.18 19.74 4.61
C ASP A 326 -1.27 20.25 5.74
N LYS A 327 -0.89 21.54 5.66
CA LYS A 327 0.04 22.17 6.60
C LYS A 327 -0.44 22.13 8.05
N ILE A 328 -1.76 22.24 8.28
CA ILE A 328 -2.33 22.19 9.62
C ILE A 328 -2.23 20.76 10.15
N PHE A 329 -2.62 19.79 9.32
CA PHE A 329 -2.54 18.39 9.68
C PHE A 329 -1.11 17.93 9.97
N ILE A 330 -0.12 18.35 9.16
CA ILE A 330 1.30 18.04 9.37
C ILE A 330 1.78 18.54 10.74
N ARG A 331 1.37 19.76 11.15
CA ARG A 331 1.71 20.31 12.48
C ARG A 331 1.05 19.51 13.61
N ILE A 332 -0.20 19.10 13.42
CA ILE A 332 -0.94 18.24 14.36
C ILE A 332 -0.24 16.90 14.54
N GLU A 333 0.06 16.20 13.45
CA GLU A 333 0.71 14.90 13.48
C GLU A 333 2.10 14.96 14.14
N THR A 334 2.89 15.98 13.78
CA THR A 334 4.23 16.21 14.37
C THR A 334 4.17 16.39 15.89
N LYS A 335 3.11 17.05 16.41
CA LYS A 335 2.94 17.30 17.84
C LYS A 335 2.41 16.09 18.60
N ILE A 336 1.37 15.44 18.07
CA ILE A 336 0.65 14.34 18.74
C ILE A 336 1.46 13.03 18.72
N LYS A 337 2.33 12.85 17.72
CA LYS A 337 3.24 11.71 17.50
C LYS A 337 2.59 10.35 17.28
N THR A 338 1.40 10.08 17.84
CA THR A 338 0.70 8.80 17.68
C THR A 338 -0.58 8.95 16.88
N LYS A 339 -0.70 8.18 15.78
CA LYS A 339 -1.89 8.20 14.90
C LYS A 339 -3.16 7.82 15.64
N ILE A 340 -3.11 6.81 16.51
CA ILE A 340 -4.26 6.37 17.31
C ILE A 340 -4.84 7.53 18.14
N ARG A 341 -3.98 8.31 18.81
CA ARG A 341 -4.44 9.44 19.63
C ARG A 341 -5.11 10.51 18.78
N LEU A 342 -4.52 10.84 17.62
CA LEU A 342 -5.11 11.77 16.66
C LEU A 342 -6.50 11.30 16.21
N TRP A 343 -6.65 10.02 15.88
CA TRP A 343 -7.95 9.45 15.48
C TRP A 343 -8.97 9.48 16.60
N THR A 344 -8.56 9.15 17.84
CA THR A 344 -9.44 9.23 19.01
C THR A 344 -9.92 10.66 19.27
N ASP A 345 -9.02 11.65 19.22
CA ASP A 345 -9.39 13.05 19.40
C ASP A 345 -10.32 13.55 18.29
N MET A 346 -10.06 13.13 17.05
CA MET A 346 -10.92 13.42 15.90
C MET A 346 -12.32 12.83 16.09
N GLN A 347 -12.43 11.55 16.48
CA GLN A 347 -13.72 10.89 16.76
C GLN A 347 -14.45 11.56 17.94
N ALA A 348 -13.75 11.88 19.02
CA ALA A 348 -14.35 12.52 20.19
C ALA A 348 -14.94 13.90 19.84
N LEU A 349 -14.22 14.71 19.06
CA LEU A 349 -14.74 15.98 18.57
C LEU A 349 -15.90 15.78 17.60
N PHE A 350 -15.78 14.85 16.65
CA PHE A 350 -16.83 14.53 15.69
C PHE A 350 -18.14 14.09 16.39
N ARG A 351 -18.02 13.45 17.55
CA ARG A 351 -19.13 13.01 18.40
C ARG A 351 -19.76 14.10 19.27
N THR A 352 -19.06 15.20 19.51
CA THR A 352 -19.47 16.17 20.55
C THR A 352 -19.70 17.58 20.02
N THR A 353 -19.20 17.89 18.82
CA THR A 353 -19.25 19.23 18.24
C THR A 353 -19.67 19.13 16.78
N VAL A 354 -20.52 20.06 16.32
CA VAL A 354 -20.90 20.16 14.91
C VAL A 354 -19.92 21.06 14.17
N PHE A 355 -19.45 20.61 13.01
CA PHE A 355 -18.48 21.29 12.16
C PHE A 355 -19.03 21.56 10.77
N ASN A 356 -18.56 22.62 10.13
CA ASN A 356 -18.92 22.98 8.76
C ASN A 356 -17.86 22.56 7.72
N SER A 357 -16.65 22.23 8.18
CA SER A 357 -15.56 21.73 7.33
C SER A 357 -14.57 20.88 8.13
N PHE A 358 -13.79 20.04 7.44
CA PHE A 358 -12.64 19.38 8.03
C PHE A 358 -11.56 20.36 8.47
N LEU A 359 -11.43 21.51 7.80
CA LEU A 359 -10.56 22.60 8.26
C LEU A 359 -10.93 23.07 9.67
N GLU A 360 -12.23 23.22 9.96
CA GLU A 360 -12.73 23.59 11.28
C GLU A 360 -12.42 22.51 12.32
N LEU A 361 -12.64 21.24 11.97
CA LEU A 361 -12.30 20.09 12.80
C LEU A 361 -10.79 20.04 13.12
N PHE A 362 -9.92 20.16 12.11
CA PHE A 362 -8.47 20.17 12.31
C PHE A 362 -8.01 21.38 13.12
N THR A 363 -8.59 22.55 12.90
CA THR A 363 -8.31 23.75 13.70
C THR A 363 -8.69 23.53 15.17
N LYS A 364 -9.82 22.86 15.43
CA LYS A 364 -10.22 22.51 16.80
C LYS A 364 -9.26 21.53 17.45
N ILE A 365 -8.78 20.51 16.72
CA ILE A 365 -7.75 19.58 17.20
C ILE A 365 -6.46 20.35 17.55
N ALA A 366 -5.99 21.22 16.65
CA ALA A 366 -4.82 22.05 16.89
C ALA A 366 -4.97 22.90 18.16
N PHE A 367 -6.14 23.51 18.36
CA PHE A 367 -6.46 24.26 19.58
C PHE A 367 -6.39 23.40 20.85
N LEU A 368 -7.00 22.20 20.83
CA LEU A 368 -6.96 21.26 21.97
C LEU A 368 -5.52 20.91 22.39
N HIS A 369 -4.63 20.78 21.41
CA HIS A 369 -3.21 20.44 21.63
C HIS A 369 -2.29 21.66 21.77
N ARG A 370 -2.85 22.86 21.88
CA ARG A 370 -2.12 24.14 22.00
C ARG A 370 -1.09 24.34 20.87
N ILE A 371 -1.45 23.93 19.66
CA ILE A 371 -0.64 24.07 18.46
C ILE A 371 -0.93 25.45 17.87
N LYS A 372 0.12 26.26 17.72
CA LYS A 372 0.02 27.56 17.06
C LYS A 372 -0.18 27.36 15.55
N LEU A 373 -1.26 27.93 15.02
CA LEU A 373 -1.56 27.88 13.58
C LEU A 373 -0.98 29.07 12.81
N GLU A 374 -0.44 30.05 13.53
CA GLU A 374 0.36 31.18 13.03
C GLU A 374 1.69 31.26 13.79
#